data_AF-A0A822YGN4-F1
#
_entry.id   AF-A0A822YGN4-F1
#
_cell.length_a   1.000
_cell.length_b   1.000
_cell.length_c   1.000
_cell.angle_alpha   90.00
_cell.angle_beta   90.00
_cell.angle_gamma   90.00
#
_symmetry.space_group_name_H-M   'P 1'
#
loop_
_entity.id
_entity.type
_entity.pdbx_description
1 polymer ?
#
loop_
_entity_poly.entity_id
_entity_poly.type
_entity_poly.pdbx_seq_one_letter_code
_entity_poly.pdbx_strand_id
1 'polypeptide(L)'
;MSFHILIFPALRSKMKQKALKECDYYTSKYAECASGRTISIIWQCRKQAKELNECLHQYTNDSVLEEMKKEYMLQQEGKGST
;
A
#
# COMPACT_ATOMS: atom_id res chain seq x y z
N MET A 1 7.74 22.10 12.40
CA MET A 1 8.22 20.71 12.69
C MET A 1 7.09 19.68 12.77
N SER A 2 5.85 20.03 13.14
CA SER A 2 4.73 19.08 13.26
C SER A 2 4.25 18.47 11.93
N PHE A 3 4.39 19.18 10.80
CA PHE A 3 3.99 18.68 9.48
C PHE A 3 4.81 17.47 9.00
N HIS A 4 6.10 17.40 9.36
CA HIS A 4 7.00 16.34 8.90
C HIS A 4 6.74 15.00 9.62
N ILE A 5 6.15 15.02 10.82
CA ILE A 5 5.82 13.81 11.58
C ILE A 5 4.57 13.12 10.99
N LEU A 6 3.60 13.91 10.52
CA LEU A 6 2.35 13.39 9.96
C LEU A 6 2.50 12.93 8.49
N ILE A 7 3.57 13.34 7.81
CA ILE A 7 3.75 13.01 6.39
C ILE A 7 4.03 11.53 6.15
N PHE A 8 4.80 10.92 7.04
CA PHE A 8 5.19 9.53 6.91
C PHE A 8 3.99 8.56 6.98
N PRO A 9 3.09 8.65 7.99
CA PRO A 9 1.88 7.83 8.01
C PRO A 9 0.95 8.14 6.83
N ALA A 10 0.85 9.40 6.38
CA ALA A 10 0.04 9.75 5.21
C ALA A 10 0.57 9.14 3.90
N LEU A 11 1.89 9.18 3.68
CA LEU A 11 2.54 8.57 2.52
C LEU A 11 2.40 7.04 2.54
N ARG A 12 2.53 6.39 3.71
CA ARG A 12 2.27 4.96 3.83
C ARG A 12 0.81 4.59 3.52
N SER A 13 -0.15 5.42 3.94
CA SER A 13 -1.56 5.22 3.59
C SER A 13 -1.78 5.32 2.06
N LYS A 14 -1.22 6.36 1.43
CA LYS A 14 -1.27 6.56 -0.03
C LYS A 14 -0.62 5.42 -0.80
N MET A 15 0.55 4.95 -0.34
CA MET A 15 1.25 3.78 -0.89
C MET A 15 0.37 2.54 -0.88
N LYS A 16 -0.29 2.26 0.25
CA LYS A 16 -1.18 1.11 0.40
C LYS A 16 -2.36 1.19 -0.56
N GLN A 17 -2.97 2.38 -0.73
CA GLN A 17 -4.06 2.57 -1.70
C GLN A 17 -3.61 2.31 -3.13
N LYS A 18 -2.42 2.80 -3.52
CA LYS A 18 -1.84 2.52 -4.85
C LYS A 18 -1.61 1.02 -5.03
N ALA A 19 -0.97 0.37 -4.06
CA ALA A 19 -0.70 -1.06 -4.11
C ALA A 19 -1.98 -1.91 -4.26
N LEU A 20 -3.04 -1.58 -3.51
CA LEU A 20 -4.32 -2.27 -3.63
C LEU A 20 -4.96 -2.10 -5.01
N LYS A 21 -4.80 -0.93 -5.63
CA LYS A 21 -5.31 -0.67 -6.99
C LYS A 21 -4.53 -1.45 -8.05
N GLU A 22 -3.21 -1.51 -7.96
CA GLU A 22 -2.37 -2.28 -8.90
C GLU A 22 -2.58 -3.80 -8.72
N CYS A 23 -2.84 -4.24 -7.49
CA CYS A 23 -3.08 -5.64 -7.14
C CYS A 23 -4.58 -6.03 -7.11
N ASP A 24 -5.44 -5.30 -7.82
CA ASP A 24 -6.90 -5.49 -7.76
C ASP A 24 -7.33 -6.93 -8.12
N TYR A 25 -6.68 -7.54 -9.11
CA TYR A 25 -6.93 -8.93 -9.49
C TYR A 25 -6.70 -9.90 -8.32
N TYR A 26 -5.55 -9.81 -7.66
CA TYR A 26 -5.22 -10.69 -6.53
C TYR A 26 -6.05 -10.35 -5.29
N THR A 27 -6.38 -9.07 -5.10
CA THR A 27 -7.27 -8.61 -4.04
C THR A 27 -8.65 -9.23 -4.19
N SER A 28 -9.19 -9.22 -5.40
CA SER A 28 -10.47 -9.85 -5.74
C SER A 28 -10.44 -11.36 -5.51
N LYS A 29 -9.39 -12.06 -5.95
CA LYS A 29 -9.23 -13.50 -5.70
C LYS A 29 -9.16 -13.85 -4.22
N TYR A 30 -8.44 -13.06 -3.44
CA TYR A 30 -8.38 -13.25 -2.00
C TYR A 30 -9.74 -12.96 -1.34
N ALA A 31 -10.43 -11.90 -1.75
CA ALA A 31 -11.76 -11.54 -1.26
C ALA A 31 -12.82 -12.61 -1.58
N GLU A 32 -12.81 -13.17 -2.80
CA GLU A 32 -13.65 -14.30 -3.20
C GLU A 32 -13.43 -15.51 -2.29
N CYS A 33 -12.16 -15.82 -1.99
CA CYS A 33 -11.83 -16.90 -1.05
C CYS A 33 -12.21 -16.56 0.40
N ALA A 34 -12.00 -15.32 0.83
CA ALA A 34 -12.30 -14.87 2.19
C ALA A 34 -13.81 -14.79 2.48
N SER A 35 -14.62 -14.60 1.43
CA SER A 35 -16.06 -14.44 1.55
C SER A 35 -16.70 -15.61 2.31
N GLY A 36 -17.41 -15.29 3.39
CA GLY A 36 -18.07 -16.27 4.26
C GLY A 36 -17.14 -17.09 5.16
N ARG A 37 -15.84 -16.77 5.25
CA ARG A 37 -14.86 -17.50 6.07
C ARG A 37 -14.25 -16.59 7.14
N THR A 38 -14.53 -16.86 8.41
CA THR A 38 -13.95 -16.07 9.53
C THR A 38 -12.78 -16.77 10.19
N ILE A 39 -12.91 -18.06 10.52
CA ILE A 39 -11.90 -18.81 11.30
C ILE A 39 -10.96 -19.59 10.36
N SER A 40 -11.49 -20.13 9.27
CA SER A 40 -10.74 -21.02 8.36
C SER A 40 -9.92 -20.29 7.30
N ILE A 41 -10.02 -18.95 7.21
CA ILE A 41 -9.44 -18.13 6.14
C ILE A 41 -7.91 -18.29 6.02
N ILE A 42 -7.20 -18.36 7.15
CA ILE A 42 -5.72 -18.45 7.19
C ILE A 42 -5.23 -19.71 6.49
N TRP A 43 -5.97 -20.80 6.60
CA TRP A 43 -5.62 -22.11 6.02
C TRP A 43 -6.15 -22.24 4.60
N GLN A 44 -7.45 -21.96 4.41
CA GLN A 44 -8.16 -22.19 3.15
C GLN A 44 -7.75 -21.20 2.06
N CYS A 45 -7.39 -19.97 2.43
CA CYS A 45 -7.01 -18.91 1.50
C CYS A 45 -5.51 -18.62 1.50
N ARG A 46 -4.69 -19.52 2.08
CA ARG A 46 -3.23 -19.32 2.21
C ARG A 46 -2.56 -19.04 0.88
N LYS A 47 -3.00 -19.71 -0.19
CA LYS A 47 -2.46 -19.54 -1.54
C LYS A 47 -2.74 -18.13 -2.07
N GLN A 48 -4.01 -17.72 -2.07
CA GLN A 48 -4.44 -16.41 -2.54
C GLN A 48 -3.84 -15.28 -1.70
N ALA A 49 -3.71 -15.50 -0.38
CA ALA A 49 -3.03 -14.57 0.52
C ALA A 49 -1.55 -14.40 0.14
N LYS A 50 -0.86 -15.49 -0.20
CA LYS A 50 0.54 -15.44 -0.63
C LYS A 50 0.68 -14.68 -1.95
N GLU A 51 -0.12 -14.99 -2.95
CA GLU A 51 -0.11 -14.31 -4.26
C GLU A 51 -0.40 -12.81 -4.12
N LEU A 52 -1.39 -12.45 -3.28
CA LEU A 52 -1.68 -11.05 -2.97
C LEU A 52 -0.49 -10.36 -2.28
N ASN A 53 0.13 -11.01 -1.29
CA ASN A 53 1.29 -10.44 -0.60
C ASN A 53 2.50 -10.25 -1.52
N GLU A 54 2.75 -11.20 -2.43
CA GLU A 54 3.81 -11.09 -3.43
C GLU A 54 3.59 -9.90 -4.36
N CYS A 55 2.34 -9.64 -4.77
CA CYS A 55 2.01 -8.44 -5.54
C CYS A 55 2.20 -7.17 -4.71
N LEU A 56 1.61 -7.11 -3.51
CA LEU A 56 1.67 -5.91 -2.66
C LEU A 56 3.11 -5.51 -2.32
N HIS A 57 3.98 -6.48 -2.08
CA HIS A 57 5.37 -6.23 -1.69
C HIS A 57 6.17 -5.47 -2.76
N GLN A 58 5.80 -5.57 -4.04
CA GLN A 58 6.40 -4.80 -5.13
C GLN A 58 6.16 -3.29 -4.98
N TYR A 59 5.06 -2.91 -4.33
CA TYR A 59 4.63 -1.52 -4.18
C TYR A 59 4.76 -1.00 -2.74
N THR A 60 4.80 -1.90 -1.75
CA THR A 60 4.87 -1.55 -0.32
C THR A 60 6.24 -1.88 0.27
N ASN A 61 7.31 -1.42 -0.37
CA ASN A 61 8.68 -1.56 0.13
C ASN A 61 9.30 -0.18 0.46
N ASP A 62 10.41 -0.20 1.19
CA ASP A 62 11.06 1.01 1.66
C ASP A 62 11.59 1.87 0.50
N SER A 63 12.06 1.26 -0.59
CA SER A 63 12.55 1.99 -1.77
C SER A 63 11.46 2.86 -2.38
N VAL A 64 10.26 2.31 -2.58
CA VAL A 64 9.08 3.05 -3.10
C VAL A 64 8.67 4.15 -2.12
N LEU A 65 8.72 3.89 -0.81
CA LEU A 65 8.38 4.88 0.21
C LEU A 65 9.37 6.06 0.23
N GLU A 66 10.66 5.79 0.08
CA GLU A 66 11.69 6.83 -0.01
C GLU A 66 11.56 7.66 -1.30
N GLU A 67 11.22 7.04 -2.42
CA GLU A 67 10.93 7.75 -3.67
C GLU A 67 9.74 8.71 -3.51
N MET A 68 8.62 8.25 -2.96
CA MET A 68 7.45 9.10 -2.70
C MET A 68 7.75 10.24 -1.72
N LYS A 69 8.62 10.02 -0.72
CA LYS A 69 9.07 11.09 0.18
C LYS A 69 9.85 12.16 -0.59
N LYS A 70 10.79 11.75 -1.44
CA LYS A 70 11.59 12.68 -2.27
C LYS A 70 10.69 13.50 -3.19
N GLU A 71 9.77 12.87 -3.90
CA GLU A 71 8.80 13.56 -4.76
C GLU A 71 7.96 14.58 -3.96
N TYR A 72 7.53 14.20 -2.76
CA TYR A 72 6.74 15.08 -1.91
C TYR A 72 7.53 16.31 -1.42
N MET A 73 8.81 16.13 -1.06
CA MET A 73 9.71 17.23 -0.68
C MET A 73 9.88 18.23 -1.82
N LEU A 74 10.14 17.73 -3.04
CA LEU A 74 10.27 18.57 -4.25
C LEU A 74 8.96 19.33 -4.58
N GLN A 75 7.80 18.68 -4.41
CA GLN A 75 6.50 19.32 -4.62
C GLN A 75 6.16 20.41 -3.59
N GLN A 76 6.70 20.32 -2.37
CA GLN A 76 6.51 21.37 -1.36
C GLN A 76 7.36 22.61 -1.65
N GLU A 77 8.58 22.46 -2.17
CA GLU A 77 9.45 23.58 -2.54
C GLU A 77 8.86 24.42 -3.68
N GLY A 78 8.15 23.79 -4.63
CA GLY A 78 7.49 24.48 -5.74
C GLY A 78 6.19 25.21 -5.38
N LYS A 79 5.59 24.97 -4.20
CA LYS A 79 4.32 25.60 -3.75
C LYS A 79 4.50 26.76 -2.78
N GLY A 80 5.74 27.08 -2.41
CA GLY A 80 6.07 28.21 -1.53
C GLY A 80 6.45 29.51 -2.25
N SER A 81 6.34 29.58 -3.58
CA SER A 81 6.74 30.74 -4.39
C SER A 81 5.62 31.23 -5.33
N THR A 82 4.43 31.48 -4.79
CA THR A 82 3.43 32.36 -5.39
C THR A 82 2.73 33.14 -4.30
#